data_AF-A0A4P6B874-F1
#
_entry.id   AF-A0A4P6B874-F1
#
_cell.length_a   1.000
_cell.length_b   1.000
_cell.length_c   1.000
_cell.angle_alpha   90.00
_cell.angle_beta   90.00
_cell.angle_gamma   90.00
#
_symmetry.space_group_name_H-M   'P 1'
#
loop_
_entity.id
_entity.type
_entity.pdbx_description
1 polymer ?
#
loop_
_entity_poly.entity_id
_entity_poly.type
_entity_poly.pdbx_seq_one_letter_code
_entity_poly.pdbx_strand_id
1 'polypeptide(L)' 'MVDREAVRAAVKEAAADHGGKLPCAVAQEVARRLQVPMREVGQAADDLKIKIIQCQLGCFE' A
#
# COMPACT_ATOMS: atom_id res chain seq x y z
N MET A 1 -6.12 18.24 1.98
CA MET A 1 -5.67 17.80 0.66
C MET A 1 -4.83 16.57 0.92
N VAL A 2 -5.37 15.37 0.69
CA VAL A 2 -4.59 14.14 0.84
C VAL A 2 -3.80 13.99 -0.45
N ASP A 3 -2.48 13.97 -0.36
CA ASP A 3 -1.57 13.77 -1.48
C ASP A 3 -1.70 12.33 -2.00
N ARG A 4 -2.79 12.05 -2.71
CA ARG A 4 -3.04 10.79 -3.41
C ARG A 4 -1.89 10.42 -4.34
N GLU A 5 -1.16 11.43 -4.82
CA GLU A 5 0.07 11.26 -5.59
C GLU A 5 1.22 10.65 -4.80
N ALA A 6 1.42 11.09 -3.57
CA ALA A 6 2.47 10.56 -2.71
C ALA A 6 2.17 9.10 -2.33
N VAL A 7 0.89 8.76 -2.09
CA VAL A 7 0.48 7.39 -1.75
C VAL A 7 0.76 6.41 -2.90
N ARG A 8 0.36 6.74 -4.13
CA ARG A 8 0.61 5.88 -5.29
C ARG A 8 2.10 5.70 -5.58
N ALA A 9 2.91 6.75 -5.42
CA ALA A 9 4.35 6.65 -5.58
C ALA A 9 4.96 5.68 -4.55
N ALA A 10 4.66 5.90 -3.27
CA ALA A 10 5.19 5.07 -2.18
C ALA A 10 4.76 3.60 -2.28
N VAL A 11 3.50 3.34 -2.66
CA VAL A 11 2.99 1.98 -2.89
C VAL A 11 3.70 1.32 -4.08
N LYS A 12 3.92 2.05 -5.17
CA LYS A 12 4.60 1.52 -6.35
C LYS A 12 6.05 1.17 -6.06
N GLU A 13 6.77 2.03 -5.35
CA GLU A 13 8.16 1.80 -4.94
C GLU A 13 8.27 0.59 -4.01
N ALA A 14 7.42 0.54 -2.97
CA ALA A 14 7.34 -0.60 -2.06
C ALA A 14 7.04 -1.91 -2.78
N ALA A 15 6.10 -1.91 -3.73
CA ALA A 15 5.78 -3.09 -4.50
C ALA A 15 6.92 -3.51 -5.44
N ALA A 16 7.60 -2.55 -6.07
CA ALA A 16 8.73 -2.82 -6.94
C ALA A 16 9.90 -3.48 -6.18
N ASP A 17 10.18 -3.02 -4.97
CA ASP A 17 11.19 -3.60 -4.08
C ASP A 17 10.90 -5.08 -3.76
N HIS A 18 9.63 -5.41 -3.59
CA HIS A 18 9.16 -6.77 -3.29
C HIS A 18 8.77 -7.60 -4.53
N GLY A 19 9.23 -7.21 -5.73
CA GLY A 19 9.02 -7.99 -6.96
C GLY A 19 7.59 -7.94 -7.50
N GLY A 20 6.93 -6.80 -7.38
CA GLY A 20 5.57 -6.55 -7.86
C GLY A 20 4.46 -6.95 -6.88
N LYS A 21 4.79 -7.15 -5.61
CA LYS A 21 3.86 -7.57 -4.56
C LYS A 21 3.97 -6.63 -3.38
N LEU A 22 2.87 -6.23 -2.77
CA LEU A 22 2.90 -5.28 -1.65
C LEU A 22 2.59 -6.00 -0.33
N PRO A 23 3.53 -6.15 0.61
CA PRO A 23 3.21 -6.70 1.92
C PRO A 23 2.25 -5.78 2.67
N CYS A 24 1.24 -6.33 3.37
CA CYS A 24 0.30 -5.52 4.16
C CYS A 24 1.02 -4.70 5.27
N ALA A 25 2.10 -5.24 5.84
CA ALA A 25 2.96 -4.53 6.79
C ALA A 25 3.57 -3.26 6.16
N VAL A 26 4.03 -3.34 4.91
CA VAL A 26 4.60 -2.20 4.19
C VAL A 26 3.50 -1.21 3.80
N ALA A 27 2.34 -1.67 3.39
CA ALA A 27 1.17 -0.82 3.15
C ALA A 27 0.78 -0.01 4.40
N GLN A 28 0.79 -0.65 5.58
CA GLN A 28 0.56 0.03 6.85
C GLN A 28 1.68 1.01 7.23
N GLU A 29 2.93 0.67 6.96
CA GLU A 29 4.05 1.57 7.24
C GLU A 29 3.97 2.82 6.36
N VAL A 30 3.67 2.64 5.07
CA VAL A 30 3.40 3.73 4.11
C VAL A 30 2.22 4.57 4.59
N ALA A 31 1.11 3.95 5.00
CA ALA A 31 -0.06 4.63 5.55
C ALA A 31 0.29 5.48 6.78
N ARG A 32 1.06 4.92 7.74
CA ARG A 32 1.50 5.64 8.94
C ARG A 32 2.45 6.78 8.63
N ARG A 33 3.41 6.58 7.72
CA ARG A 33 4.37 7.62 7.31
C ARG A 33 3.68 8.82 6.66
N LEU A 34 2.70 8.54 5.80
CA LEU A 34 1.95 9.57 5.08
C LEU A 34 0.75 10.11 5.88
N GLN A 35 0.49 9.58 7.08
CA GLN A 35 -0.73 9.86 7.87
C GLN A 35 -2.03 9.72 7.05
N VAL A 36 -2.06 8.76 6.13
CA VAL A 36 -3.24 8.47 5.30
C VAL A 36 -3.92 7.19 5.78
N PRO A 37 -5.24 7.05 5.58
CA PRO A 37 -5.93 5.81 5.87
C PRO A 37 -5.46 4.68 4.95
N MET A 38 -5.37 3.46 5.49
CA MET A 38 -5.07 2.22 4.72
C MET A 38 -5.99 2.04 3.51
N ARG A 39 -7.22 2.58 3.56
CA ARG A 39 -8.15 2.58 2.43
C ARG A 39 -7.59 3.30 1.20
N GLU A 40 -6.93 4.44 1.37
CA GLU A 40 -6.31 5.18 0.26
C GLU A 40 -5.08 4.43 -0.26
N VAL A 41 -4.31 3.78 0.62
CA VAL A 41 -3.17 2.93 0.23
C VAL A 41 -3.64 1.71 -0.57
N GLY A 42 -4.71 1.04 -0.12
CA GLY A 42 -5.32 -0.08 -0.83
C GLY A 42 -5.92 0.34 -2.17
N GLN A 43 -6.55 1.51 -2.24
CA GLN A 43 -7.09 2.06 -3.47
C GLN A 43 -5.99 2.43 -4.47
N ALA A 44 -4.86 2.98 -3.99
CA ALA A 44 -3.69 3.22 -4.83
C ALA A 44 -3.05 1.91 -5.32
N ALA A 45 -2.96 0.89 -4.46
CA ALA A 45 -2.46 -0.43 -4.85
C ALA A 45 -3.37 -1.09 -5.92
N ASP A 46 -4.69 -0.97 -5.78
CA ASP A 46 -5.68 -1.48 -6.72
C ASP A 46 -5.60 -0.77 -8.08
N ASP A 47 -5.50 0.57 -8.07
CA ASP A 47 -5.30 1.39 -9.28
C ASP A 47 -4.01 1.01 -10.03
N LEU A 48 -2.94 0.72 -9.28
CA LEU A 48 -1.65 0.27 -9.80
C LEU A 48 -1.65 -1.22 -10.19
N LYS A 49 -2.76 -1.95 -9.99
CA LYS A 49 -2.88 -3.42 -10.15
C LYS A 49 -1.83 -4.22 -9.37
N ILE A 50 -1.41 -3.69 -8.23
CA ILE A 50 -0.46 -4.34 -7.34
C ILE A 50 -1.22 -5.25 -6.39
N LYS A 51 -0.85 -6.53 -6.34
CA LYS A 51 -1.42 -7.45 -5.37
C LYS A 51 -0.82 -7.22 -3.99
N ILE A 52 -1.67 -6.90 -3.03
CA ILE A 52 -1.30 -6.89 -1.63
C ILE A 52 -1.20 -8.35 -1.16
N ILE A 53 -0.04 -8.73 -0.62
CA ILE A 53 0.26 -10.09 -0.13
C ILE A 53 0.65 -10.03 1.35
N GLN A 54 0.74 -11.20 2.01
CA GLN A 54 1.14 -11.30 3.42
C GLN A 54 0.39 -10.34 4.33
N CYS A 55 -0.93 -10.52 4.44
CA CYS A 55 -1.67 -9.90 5.52
C CYS A 55 -1.33 -10.59 6.84
N GLN A 56 -0.33 -10.05 7.53
CA GLN A 56 0.14 -10.52 8.85
C GLN A 56 -0.95 -10.44 9.94
N LEU A 57 -2.08 -9.80 9.66
CA LEU A 57 -3.20 -9.62 10.57
C LEU A 57 -4.36 -10.60 10.34
N GLY A 58 -4.29 -11.51 9.35
CA GLY A 58 -5.44 -12.33 8.98
C GLY A 58 -6.64 -11.51 8.46
N CYS A 59 -6.42 -10.24 8.11
CA CYS A 59 -7.48 -9.27 7.77
C CYS A 59 -8.03 -9.40 6.34
N PHE A 60 -7.72 -10.51 5.65
CA PHE A 60 -8.39 -10.94 4.42
C PHE A 60 -9.00 -12.32 4.70
N GLU A 61 -10.03 -12.32 5.54
CA GLU A 61 -11.14 -13.27 5.51
C GLU A 61 -12.39 -12.50 5.08
#